data_AF-A0AAE9SXE5-F1
#
_entry.id   AF-A0AAE9SXE5-F1
#
_cell.length_a   1.000
_cell.length_b   1.000
_cell.length_c   1.000
_cell.angle_alpha   90.00
_cell.angle_beta   90.00
_cell.angle_gamma   90.00
#
_symmetry.space_group_name_H-M   'P 1'
#
loop_
_entity.id
_entity.type
_entity.pdbx_description
1 polymer ?
#
loop_
_entity_poly.entity_id
_entity_poly.type
_entity_poly.pdbx_seq_one_letter_code
_entity_poly.pdbx_strand_id
1 'polypeptide(L)'
;MKNVGFHGGHTVYECATSLDMYIFFQCIAQFASAMSTNLLTDELYRRYLEKDDLYLASEQALQVEALFSRTLPTEINWEDIDGDIKLSTLCLDKDNLAIIFSEHFKNFHNAIKSAESFYHDFGTYIPVKTVISDLPWFIEDKNRPLEQYDALGPDDLPFWLR
;
A
#
# COMPACT_ATOMS: atom_id res chain seq x y z
N MET A 1 5.37 -14.41 -8.84
CA MET A 1 5.28 -13.01 -8.36
C MET A 1 5.65 -13.02 -6.89
N LYS A 2 6.26 -11.96 -6.39
CA LYS A 2 6.59 -11.84 -4.96
C LYS A 2 5.31 -11.47 -4.19
N ASN A 3 5.17 -11.94 -2.96
CA ASN A 3 4.14 -11.45 -2.04
C ASN A 3 4.59 -10.13 -1.44
N VAL A 4 3.63 -9.24 -1.22
CA VAL A 4 3.86 -7.90 -0.71
C VAL A 4 2.84 -7.56 0.37
N GLY A 5 3.24 -6.63 1.24
CA GLY A 5 2.40 -6.21 2.35
C GLY A 5 2.89 -4.91 2.96
N PHE A 6 2.20 -4.50 4.02
CA PHE A 6 2.55 -3.32 4.78
C PHE A 6 3.40 -3.71 5.98
N HIS A 7 4.60 -3.14 6.07
CA HIS A 7 5.43 -3.23 7.25
C HIS A 7 5.15 -2.05 8.17
N GLY A 8 4.94 -2.31 9.45
CA GLY A 8 4.80 -1.28 10.48
C GLY A 8 5.25 -1.80 11.83
N GLY A 9 6.03 -0.98 12.55
CA GLY A 9 6.65 -1.42 13.81
C GLY A 9 7.56 -2.64 13.58
N HIS A 10 7.16 -3.79 14.09
CA HIS A 10 7.92 -5.04 13.99
C HIS A 10 7.22 -6.14 13.17
N THR A 11 6.08 -5.82 12.54
CA THR A 11 5.23 -6.80 11.86
C THR A 11 5.07 -6.45 10.39
N VAL A 12 5.08 -7.48 9.53
CA VAL A 12 4.63 -7.39 8.14
C VAL A 12 3.24 -7.98 8.07
N TYR A 13 2.31 -7.21 7.52
CA TYR A 13 0.97 -7.65 7.19
C TYR A 13 0.90 -7.91 5.69
N GLU A 14 1.12 -9.16 5.30
CA GLU A 14 1.01 -9.60 3.90
C GLU A 14 -0.40 -9.38 3.37
N CYS A 15 -0.50 -8.83 2.16
CA CYS A 15 -1.79 -8.50 1.54
C CYS A 15 -2.07 -9.35 0.30
N ALA A 16 -1.15 -9.34 -0.67
CA ALA A 16 -1.38 -9.95 -1.97
C ALA A 16 -0.07 -10.12 -2.75
N THR A 17 -0.19 -10.54 -4.01
CA THR A 17 0.94 -10.52 -4.95
C THR A 17 1.33 -9.10 -5.31
N SER A 18 2.57 -8.90 -5.78
CA SER A 18 3.05 -7.58 -6.24
C SER A 18 2.17 -6.97 -7.33
N LEU A 19 1.57 -7.78 -8.21
CA LEU A 19 0.64 -7.28 -9.24
C LEU A 19 -0.67 -6.80 -8.61
N ASP A 20 -1.25 -7.56 -7.69
CA ASP A 20 -2.53 -7.21 -7.06
C ASP A 20 -2.40 -5.95 -6.19
N MET A 21 -1.28 -5.80 -5.47
CA MET A 21 -0.96 -4.56 -4.75
C MET A 21 -0.75 -3.38 -5.69
N TYR A 22 -0.12 -3.59 -6.85
CA TYR A 22 0.00 -2.55 -7.87
C TYR A 22 -1.38 -2.12 -8.37
N ILE A 23 -2.26 -3.06 -8.72
CA ILE A 23 -3.64 -2.79 -9.13
C ILE A 23 -4.38 -2.01 -8.03
N PHE A 24 -4.22 -2.37 -6.76
CA PHE A 24 -4.79 -1.62 -5.63
C PHE A 24 -4.39 -0.14 -5.68
N PHE A 25 -3.10 0.17 -5.75
CA PHE A 25 -2.63 1.57 -5.82
C PHE A 25 -3.07 2.28 -7.10
N GLN A 26 -3.11 1.60 -8.26
CA GLN A 26 -3.62 2.19 -9.49
C GLN A 26 -5.11 2.50 -9.41
N CYS A 27 -5.92 1.66 -8.76
CA CYS A 27 -7.33 1.98 -8.51
C CYS A 27 -7.47 3.21 -7.60
N ILE A 28 -6.59 3.39 -6.60
CA ILE A 28 -6.60 4.61 -5.78
C ILE A 28 -6.31 5.83 -6.67
N ALA A 29 -5.26 5.76 -7.49
CA ALA A 29 -4.90 6.86 -8.39
C ALA A 29 -6.02 7.17 -9.40
N GLN A 30 -6.67 6.15 -9.96
CA GLN A 30 -7.74 6.29 -10.95
C GLN A 30 -8.99 6.95 -10.34
N PHE A 31 -9.50 6.43 -9.22
CA PHE A 31 -10.80 6.85 -8.68
C PHE A 31 -10.70 8.00 -7.67
N ALA A 32 -9.59 8.13 -6.95
CA ALA A 32 -9.40 9.14 -5.92
C ALA A 32 -8.54 10.32 -6.38
N SER A 33 -8.40 10.53 -7.70
CA SER A 33 -7.62 11.64 -8.29
C SER A 33 -8.09 13.04 -7.87
N ALA A 34 -9.39 13.19 -7.59
CA ALA A 34 -9.97 14.44 -7.09
C ALA A 34 -9.80 14.61 -5.56
N MET A 35 -9.26 13.62 -4.86
CA MET A 35 -9.03 13.62 -3.42
C MET A 35 -7.56 13.86 -3.11
N SER A 36 -7.26 14.41 -1.94
CA SER A 36 -5.89 14.49 -1.45
C SER A 36 -5.45 13.11 -0.96
N THR A 37 -4.82 12.32 -1.83
CA THR A 37 -4.38 10.93 -1.56
C THR A 37 -2.88 10.72 -1.76
N ASN A 38 -2.08 11.79 -1.72
CA ASN A 38 -0.64 11.75 -1.96
C ASN A 38 0.12 10.85 -0.98
N LEU A 39 -0.34 10.72 0.28
CA LEU A 39 0.31 9.82 1.23
C LEU A 39 0.11 8.35 0.85
N LEU A 40 -0.98 8.01 0.16
CA LEU A 40 -1.21 6.65 -0.34
C LEU A 40 -0.57 6.43 -1.70
N THR A 41 -0.76 7.36 -2.63
CA THR A 41 -0.42 7.21 -4.06
C THR A 41 1.03 7.55 -4.41
N ASP A 42 1.75 8.24 -3.52
CA ASP A 42 3.19 8.50 -3.69
C ASP A 42 3.98 7.96 -2.49
N GLU A 43 3.70 8.42 -1.27
CA GLU A 43 4.54 8.06 -0.12
C GLU A 43 4.43 6.57 0.24
N LEU A 44 3.24 6.05 0.54
CA LEU A 44 3.05 4.63 0.86
C LEU A 44 3.34 3.73 -0.36
N TYR A 45 2.99 4.20 -1.56
CA TYR A 45 3.24 3.50 -2.82
C TYR A 45 4.74 3.34 -3.08
N ARG A 46 5.56 4.37 -2.85
CA ARG A 46 6.96 4.39 -3.31
C ARG A 46 7.99 4.45 -2.22
N ARG A 47 7.69 5.15 -1.13
CA ARG A 47 8.60 5.46 -0.04
C ARG A 47 8.10 4.83 1.26
N TYR A 48 7.77 5.67 2.23
CA TYR A 48 7.33 5.31 3.56
C TYR A 48 6.52 6.47 4.13
N LEU A 49 5.72 6.20 5.16
CA LEU A 49 5.01 7.23 5.91
C LEU A 49 5.87 7.70 7.08
N GLU A 50 5.91 9.01 7.29
CA GLU A 50 6.47 9.59 8.51
C GLU A 50 5.50 9.45 9.69
N LYS A 51 6.04 9.56 10.91
CA LYS A 51 5.25 9.40 12.14
C LYS A 51 4.08 10.39 12.20
N ASP A 52 4.32 11.64 11.79
CA ASP A 52 3.33 12.71 11.90
C ASP A 52 2.27 12.63 10.78
N ASP A 53 2.52 11.84 9.73
CA ASP A 53 1.59 11.61 8.62
C ASP A 53 0.62 10.46 8.87
N LEU A 54 0.87 9.60 9.87
CA LEU A 54 0.08 8.38 10.10
C LEU A 54 -1.41 8.63 10.26
N TYR A 55 -1.78 9.68 11.01
CA TYR A 55 -3.17 10.06 11.19
C TYR A 55 -3.82 10.47 9.86
N LEU A 56 -3.15 11.33 9.09
CA LEU A 56 -3.67 11.79 7.81
C LEU A 56 -3.74 10.66 6.79
N ALA A 57 -2.75 9.77 6.75
CA ALA A 57 -2.76 8.61 5.86
C ALA A 57 -3.91 7.65 6.19
N SER A 58 -4.21 7.44 7.49
CA SER A 58 -5.37 6.67 7.92
C SER A 58 -6.69 7.31 7.47
N GLU A 59 -6.82 8.63 7.61
CA GLU A 59 -8.02 9.36 7.14
C GLU A 59 -8.17 9.25 5.61
N GLN A 60 -7.08 9.38 4.86
CA GLN A 60 -7.09 9.18 3.41
C GLN A 60 -7.56 7.76 3.06
N ALA A 61 -7.06 6.73 3.74
CA ALA A 61 -7.45 5.35 3.50
C ALA A 61 -8.94 5.11 3.79
N LEU A 62 -9.48 5.65 4.88
CA LEU A 62 -10.92 5.57 5.20
C LEU A 62 -11.78 6.24 4.13
N GLN A 63 -11.36 7.41 3.63
CA GLN A 63 -12.10 8.10 2.57
C GLN A 63 -12.06 7.33 1.25
N VAL A 64 -10.91 6.75 0.90
CA VAL A 64 -10.75 5.89 -0.28
C VAL A 64 -11.58 4.61 -0.14
N GLU A 65 -11.59 3.97 1.02
CA GLU A 65 -12.41 2.79 1.30
C GLU A 65 -13.91 3.13 1.18
N ALA A 66 -14.34 4.28 1.71
CA ALA A 66 -15.71 4.77 1.54
C ALA A 66 -16.05 5.05 0.07
N LEU A 67 -15.13 5.60 -0.72
CA LEU A 67 -15.29 5.74 -2.17
C LEU A 67 -15.40 4.37 -2.84
N PHE A 68 -14.52 3.43 -2.51
CA PHE A 68 -14.50 2.09 -3.10
C PHE A 68 -15.75 1.27 -2.77
N SER A 69 -16.42 1.56 -1.64
CA SER A 69 -17.68 0.89 -1.27
C SER A 69 -18.85 1.16 -2.24
N ARG A 70 -18.74 2.22 -3.04
CA ARG A 70 -19.71 2.63 -4.07
C ARG A 70 -19.16 2.51 -5.50
N THR A 71 -17.97 1.95 -5.67
CA THR A 71 -17.33 1.75 -6.98
C THR A 71 -17.40 0.28 -7.37
N LEU A 72 -17.98 0.00 -8.53
CA LEU A 72 -18.11 -1.34 -9.08
C LEU A 72 -16.80 -1.79 -9.74
N PRO A 73 -16.47 -3.10 -9.75
CA PRO A 73 -15.28 -3.61 -10.44
C PRO A 73 -15.30 -3.34 -11.96
N THR A 74 -16.48 -3.23 -12.54
CA THR A 74 -16.67 -2.93 -13.97
C THR A 74 -16.31 -1.48 -14.35
N GLU A 75 -16.11 -0.60 -13.36
CA GLU A 75 -15.70 0.80 -13.59
C GLU A 75 -14.18 0.95 -13.73
N ILE A 76 -13.40 -0.10 -13.44
CA ILE A 76 -11.94 -0.07 -13.59
C ILE A 76 -11.59 0.11 -15.08
N ASN A 77 -10.76 1.11 -15.36
CA ASN A 77 -10.22 1.29 -16.71
C ASN A 77 -8.92 0.51 -16.82
N TRP A 78 -9.01 -0.73 -17.27
CA TRP A 78 -7.85 -1.61 -17.41
C TRP A 78 -6.82 -1.13 -18.43
N GLU A 79 -7.17 -0.20 -19.33
CA GLU A 79 -6.22 0.40 -20.27
C GLU A 79 -5.25 1.37 -19.58
N ASP A 80 -5.63 1.92 -18.43
CA ASP A 80 -4.80 2.86 -17.66
C ASP A 80 -3.89 2.15 -16.65
N ILE A 81 -4.01 0.82 -16.52
CA ILE A 81 -3.24 0.00 -15.57
C ILE A 81 -2.21 -0.83 -16.33
N ASP A 82 -0.93 -0.53 -16.13
CA ASP A 82 0.15 -1.30 -16.75
C ASP A 82 0.32 -2.68 -16.09
N GLY A 83 0.48 -3.74 -16.88
CA GLY A 83 0.68 -5.09 -16.38
C GLY A 83 -0.23 -6.15 -17.00
N ASP A 84 0.19 -7.42 -16.91
CA ASP A 84 -0.61 -8.55 -17.40
C ASP A 84 -1.67 -8.93 -16.37
N ILE A 85 -2.83 -8.24 -16.43
CA ILE A 85 -3.98 -8.43 -15.52
C ILE A 85 -4.44 -9.88 -15.45
N LYS A 86 -4.16 -10.71 -16.47
CA LYS A 86 -4.49 -12.14 -16.45
C LYS A 86 -3.74 -12.92 -15.38
N LEU A 87 -2.64 -12.37 -14.87
CA LEU A 87 -1.86 -12.94 -13.77
C LEU A 87 -2.38 -12.51 -12.39
N SER A 88 -3.31 -11.56 -12.32
CA SER A 88 -3.91 -11.10 -11.08
C SER A 88 -4.64 -12.23 -10.38
N THR A 89 -4.56 -12.25 -9.05
CA THR A 89 -5.32 -13.19 -8.21
C THR A 89 -6.55 -12.53 -7.56
N LEU A 90 -6.83 -11.26 -7.89
CA LEU A 90 -7.99 -10.54 -7.37
C LEU A 90 -9.30 -11.20 -7.79
N CYS A 91 -10.19 -11.33 -6.81
CA CYS A 91 -11.53 -11.86 -7.01
C CYS A 91 -12.47 -10.72 -7.43
N LEU A 92 -12.56 -10.45 -8.74
CA LEU A 92 -13.35 -9.33 -9.29
C LEU A 92 -14.88 -9.58 -9.32
N ASP A 93 -15.35 -10.73 -8.81
CA ASP A 93 -16.77 -11.11 -8.79
C ASP A 93 -17.56 -10.54 -7.60
N LYS A 94 -16.97 -9.58 -6.88
CA LYS A 94 -17.54 -8.96 -5.68
C LYS A 94 -18.32 -7.69 -6.03
N ASP A 95 -19.17 -7.27 -5.10
CA ASP A 95 -20.10 -6.16 -5.33
C ASP A 95 -19.39 -4.81 -5.54
N ASN A 96 -18.26 -4.58 -4.89
CA ASN A 96 -17.54 -3.30 -4.96
C ASN A 96 -16.05 -3.45 -4.63
N LEU A 97 -15.27 -2.41 -4.95
CA LEU A 97 -13.83 -2.40 -4.74
C LEU A 97 -13.43 -2.49 -3.26
N ALA A 98 -14.26 -2.00 -2.33
CA ALA A 98 -13.93 -2.06 -0.90
C ALA A 98 -13.93 -3.51 -0.39
N ILE A 99 -14.82 -4.36 -0.91
CA ILE A 99 -14.83 -5.80 -0.60
C ILE A 99 -13.59 -6.47 -1.21
N ILE A 100 -13.26 -6.17 -2.47
CA ILE A 100 -12.10 -6.72 -3.18
C ILE A 100 -10.79 -6.40 -2.44
N PHE A 101 -10.64 -5.15 -1.99
CA PHE A 101 -9.44 -4.66 -1.32
C PHE A 101 -9.54 -4.62 0.21
N SER A 102 -10.51 -5.32 0.80
CA SER A 102 -10.77 -5.30 2.24
C SER A 102 -9.55 -5.70 3.08
N GLU A 103 -8.80 -6.71 2.65
CA GLU A 103 -7.56 -7.11 3.31
C GLU A 103 -6.47 -6.05 3.22
N HIS A 104 -6.40 -5.30 2.11
CA HIS A 104 -5.42 -4.23 1.92
C HIS A 104 -5.67 -3.10 2.92
N PHE A 105 -6.91 -2.59 3.00
CA PHE A 105 -7.27 -1.56 3.96
C PHE A 105 -7.07 -2.03 5.40
N LYS A 106 -7.55 -3.22 5.75
CA LYS A 106 -7.39 -3.79 7.09
C LYS A 106 -5.90 -3.89 7.49
N ASN A 107 -5.07 -4.42 6.61
CA ASN A 107 -3.65 -4.63 6.89
C ASN A 107 -2.87 -3.32 6.94
N PHE A 108 -3.24 -2.33 6.13
CA PHE A 108 -2.69 -0.98 6.24
C PHE A 108 -2.95 -0.36 7.63
N HIS A 109 -4.20 -0.41 8.09
CA HIS A 109 -4.55 0.08 9.44
C HIS A 109 -3.84 -0.71 10.55
N ASN A 110 -3.64 -2.02 10.38
CA ASN A 110 -2.87 -2.82 11.34
C ASN A 110 -1.39 -2.42 11.37
N ALA A 111 -0.79 -2.13 10.20
CA ALA A 111 0.58 -1.65 10.11
C ALA A 111 0.76 -0.30 10.82
N ILE A 112 -0.17 0.65 10.63
CA ILE A 112 -0.19 1.92 11.36
C ILE A 112 -0.23 1.67 12.87
N LYS A 113 -1.22 0.90 13.35
CA LYS A 113 -1.36 0.59 14.79
C LYS A 113 -0.11 -0.08 15.37
N SER A 114 0.52 -0.97 14.60
CA SER A 114 1.76 -1.62 15.01
C SER A 114 2.91 -0.62 15.14
N ALA A 115 3.04 0.32 14.20
CA ALA A 115 4.05 1.37 14.26
C ALA A 115 3.83 2.32 15.45
N GLU A 116 2.58 2.72 15.73
CA GLU A 116 2.21 3.54 16.88
C GLU A 116 2.49 2.83 18.20
N SER A 117 2.07 1.57 18.34
CA SER A 117 2.32 0.76 19.54
C SER A 117 3.82 0.56 19.77
N PHE A 118 4.56 0.26 18.70
CA PHE A 118 6.00 0.08 18.82
C PHE A 118 6.72 1.37 19.25
N TYR A 119 6.31 2.52 18.71
CA TYR A 119 6.83 3.80 19.17
C TYR A 119 6.48 4.09 20.63
N HIS A 120 5.24 3.80 21.06
CA HIS A 120 4.81 3.95 22.44
C HIS A 120 5.65 3.13 23.41
N ASP A 121 5.91 1.86 23.08
CA ASP A 121 6.58 0.91 23.96
C ASP A 121 8.11 1.07 23.98
N PHE A 122 8.71 1.47 22.85
CA PHE A 122 10.17 1.48 22.66
C PHE A 122 10.77 2.86 22.39
N GLY A 123 9.95 3.91 22.22
CA GLY A 123 10.41 5.27 21.91
C GLY A 123 11.09 5.44 20.55
N THR A 124 11.09 4.40 19.72
CA THR A 124 11.74 4.37 18.40
C THR A 124 10.68 4.18 17.33
N TYR A 125 10.62 5.11 16.38
CA TYR A 125 9.68 5.01 15.28
C TYR A 125 10.25 4.16 14.15
N ILE A 126 9.47 3.20 13.68
CA ILE A 126 9.78 2.41 12.48
C ILE A 126 8.77 2.80 11.40
N PRO A 127 9.23 3.37 10.27
CA PRO A 127 8.33 3.85 9.22
C PRO A 127 7.40 2.76 8.65
N VAL A 128 6.18 3.18 8.35
CA VAL A 128 5.21 2.33 7.65
C VAL A 128 5.51 2.37 6.16
N LYS A 129 5.68 1.20 5.53
CA LYS A 129 6.02 1.13 4.10
C LYS A 129 5.51 -0.15 3.45
N THR A 130 5.34 -0.09 2.13
CA THR A 130 5.06 -1.28 1.31
C THR A 130 6.37 -2.04 1.06
N VAL A 131 6.38 -3.34 1.37
CA VAL A 131 7.58 -4.20 1.28
C VAL A 131 7.25 -5.52 0.61
N ILE A 132 8.27 -6.20 0.10
CA ILE A 132 8.19 -7.64 -0.21
C ILE A 132 8.13 -8.42 1.11
N SER A 133 7.12 -9.28 1.28
CA SER A 133 6.98 -10.13 2.48
C SER A 133 7.80 -11.42 2.41
N ASP A 134 8.12 -11.89 1.20
CA ASP A 134 8.89 -13.11 0.97
C ASP A 134 10.35 -12.97 1.44
N LEU A 135 10.88 -14.02 2.08
CA LEU A 135 12.31 -14.14 2.35
C LEU A 135 13.07 -14.61 1.09
N PRO A 136 14.31 -14.14 0.84
CA PRO A 136 15.10 -13.25 1.69
C PRO A 136 14.83 -11.75 1.49
N TRP A 137 14.02 -11.37 0.51
CA TRP A 137 13.81 -9.98 0.08
C TRP A 137 13.33 -9.06 1.20
N PHE A 138 12.46 -9.55 2.09
CA PHE A 138 12.02 -8.77 3.25
C PHE A 138 13.19 -8.31 4.14
N ILE A 139 14.24 -9.12 4.31
CA ILE A 139 15.42 -8.75 5.10
C ILE A 139 16.14 -7.57 4.46
N GLU A 140 16.20 -7.53 3.13
CA GLU A 140 16.79 -6.41 2.40
C GLU A 140 15.96 -5.14 2.59
N ASP A 141 14.64 -5.21 2.36
CA ASP A 141 13.74 -4.06 2.52
C ASP A 141 13.70 -3.54 3.96
N LYS A 142 13.71 -4.43 4.95
CA LYS A 142 13.75 -4.04 6.36
C LYS A 142 15.02 -3.25 6.71
N ASN A 143 16.16 -3.65 6.15
CA ASN A 143 17.45 -3.02 6.43
C ASN A 143 17.81 -1.88 5.46
N ARG A 144 16.97 -1.61 4.46
CA ARG A 144 17.20 -0.57 3.46
C ARG A 144 17.20 0.82 4.13
N PRO A 145 18.27 1.61 4.00
CA PRO A 145 18.34 2.97 4.54
C PRO A 145 17.25 3.87 3.94
N LEU A 146 16.70 4.79 4.75
CA LEU A 146 15.62 5.69 4.31
C LEU A 146 16.07 6.63 3.19
N GLU A 147 17.36 6.99 3.18
CA GLU A 147 17.96 7.85 2.15
C GLU A 147 17.84 7.24 0.74
N GLN A 148 17.73 5.90 0.64
CA GLN A 148 17.48 5.25 -0.65
C GLN A 148 16.03 5.39 -1.11
N TYR A 149 15.06 5.48 -0.19
CA TYR A 149 13.67 5.79 -0.51
C TYR A 149 13.51 7.27 -0.85
N ASP A 150 14.19 8.16 -0.11
CA ASP A 150 14.19 9.61 -0.36
C ASP A 150 14.76 9.96 -1.74
N ALA A 151 15.72 9.16 -2.22
CA ALA A 151 16.32 9.30 -3.53
C ALA A 151 15.41 8.86 -4.70
N LEU A 152 14.26 8.23 -4.44
CA LEU A 152 13.32 7.82 -5.49
C LEU A 152 12.64 9.04 -6.10
N GLY A 153 12.81 9.19 -7.42
CA GLY A 153 12.11 10.16 -8.24
C GLY A 153 10.68 9.73 -8.60
N PRO A 154 9.91 10.63 -9.23
CA PRO A 154 8.51 10.39 -9.59
C PRO A 154 8.32 9.27 -10.64
N ASP A 155 9.35 8.98 -11.43
CA ASP A 155 9.32 7.93 -12.47
C ASP A 155 10.01 6.62 -12.03
N ASP A 156 10.64 6.60 -10.84
CA ASP A 156 11.40 5.44 -10.37
C ASP A 156 10.48 4.35 -9.80
N LEU A 157 10.59 3.12 -10.29
CA LEU A 157 9.82 2.01 -9.72
C LEU A 157 10.06 1.87 -8.21
N PRO A 158 9.02 1.65 -7.40
CA PRO A 158 9.16 1.43 -5.97
C PRO A 158 9.90 0.11 -5.70
N PHE A 159 10.63 0.01 -4.58
CA PHE A 159 11.48 -1.15 -4.31
C PHE A 159 10.71 -2.49 -4.31
N TRP A 160 9.46 -2.50 -3.86
CA TRP A 160 8.64 -3.72 -3.83
C TRP A 160 8.16 -4.18 -5.22
N LEU A 161 8.36 -3.37 -6.27
CA LEU A 161 8.17 -3.74 -7.67
C LEU A 161 9.47 -4.09 -8.42
N ARG A 162 10.63 -4.04 -7.74
CA ARG A 162 11.93 -4.36 -8.33
C ARG A 162 12.31 -5.84 -8.17
#